data_AF-A2Y497-F1
#
_entry.id   AF-A2Y497-F1
#
_cell.length_a   1.000
_cell.length_b   1.000
_cell.length_c   1.000
_cell.angle_alpha   90.00
_cell.angle_beta   90.00
_cell.angle_gamma   90.00
#
_symmetry.space_group_name_H-M   'P 1'
#
loop_
_entity.id
_entity.type
_entity.pdbx_description
1 polymer ?
#
loop_
_entity_poly.entity_id
_entity_poly.type
_entity_poly.pdbx_seq_one_letter_code
_entity_poly.pdbx_strand_id
1 'polypeptide(L)'
;MSPLHLLHRPPLAARGRLLLLPTSRSLLLPRHRHRLRLRDVGAAAAAGGGVSGGGGGAASSREPPRTLFPGGFKRPEIRVPALVLRVGADEALASGDAVVAAVARGVGIVVLEAGEEGGGRVYEAALSLKASVGDRAYLLVAERVDVASAVGASGVVLADDGW
;
A
#
# COMPACT_ATOMS: atom_id res chain seq x y z
N MET A 1 -70.34 2.80 46.13
CA MET A 1 -70.25 2.48 44.68
C MET A 1 -68.88 1.85 44.43
N SER A 2 -68.81 0.52 44.47
CA SER A 2 -67.71 -0.30 43.91
C SER A 2 -67.98 -0.55 42.42
N PRO A 3 -67.14 -1.29 41.68
CA PRO A 3 -65.67 -1.31 41.55
C PRO A 3 -65.28 -1.25 40.05
N LEU A 4 -63.99 -1.40 39.68
CA LEU A 4 -63.54 -2.42 38.70
C LEU A 4 -62.05 -2.25 38.35
N HIS A 5 -61.29 -3.27 38.76
CA HIS A 5 -60.04 -3.67 38.14
C HIS A 5 -60.25 -4.00 36.65
N LEU A 6 -59.31 -3.55 35.80
CA LEU A 6 -59.03 -4.17 34.51
C LEU A 6 -57.49 -4.23 34.36
N LEU A 7 -56.79 -5.31 34.71
CA LEU A 7 -56.57 -6.55 33.94
C LEU A 7 -56.07 -6.31 32.50
N HIS A 8 -54.75 -6.36 32.28
CA HIS A 8 -54.05 -7.29 31.36
C HIS A 8 -52.59 -6.84 31.19
N ARG A 9 -51.62 -7.56 31.77
CA ARG A 9 -50.84 -8.68 31.20
C ARG A 9 -49.92 -8.27 30.02
N PRO A 10 -48.59 -8.48 30.12
CA PRO A 10 -47.64 -8.32 29.00
C PRO A 10 -47.81 -9.46 28.00
N PRO A 11 -47.28 -9.34 26.78
CA PRO A 11 -46.46 -10.46 26.31
C PRO A 11 -45.32 -10.16 25.32
N LEU A 12 -44.36 -11.07 25.39
CA LEU A 12 -43.64 -11.73 24.29
C LEU A 12 -42.43 -11.02 23.65
N ALA A 13 -41.27 -11.36 24.23
CA ALA A 13 -40.19 -12.08 23.56
C ALA A 13 -40.31 -12.20 22.02
N ALA A 14 -39.46 -11.48 21.30
CA ALA A 14 -39.05 -11.85 19.95
C ALA A 14 -37.64 -12.43 19.99
N ARG A 15 -37.58 -13.77 20.00
CA ARG A 15 -36.41 -14.55 19.63
C ARG A 15 -36.10 -14.28 18.15
N GLY A 16 -35.02 -13.57 17.86
CA GLY A 16 -34.42 -13.50 16.52
C GLY A 16 -33.00 -14.04 16.58
N ARG A 17 -32.85 -15.37 16.64
CA ARG A 17 -32.42 -16.20 15.51
C ARG A 17 -31.03 -15.83 14.99
N LEU A 18 -30.06 -16.48 15.62
CA LEU A 18 -28.77 -16.92 15.10
C LEU A 18 -28.76 -16.98 13.55
N LEU A 19 -28.09 -16.02 12.92
CA LEU A 19 -27.55 -16.21 11.58
C LEU A 19 -26.04 -16.33 11.74
N LEU A 20 -25.60 -17.59 11.82
CA LEU A 20 -24.21 -17.95 11.60
C LEU A 20 -23.77 -17.31 10.29
N LEU A 21 -22.84 -16.36 10.36
CA LEU A 21 -22.12 -15.95 9.17
C LEU A 21 -21.39 -17.18 8.62
N PRO A 22 -21.52 -17.47 7.32
CA PRO A 22 -20.77 -18.55 6.71
C PRO A 22 -19.28 -18.22 6.83
N THR A 23 -18.55 -19.13 7.45
CA THR A 23 -17.10 -19.26 7.42
C THR A 23 -16.63 -19.13 5.98
N SER A 24 -16.09 -17.97 5.65
CA SER A 24 -15.58 -17.68 4.31
C SER A 24 -14.52 -18.70 3.95
N ARG A 25 -14.87 -19.54 2.96
CA ARG A 25 -13.98 -20.49 2.33
C ARG A 25 -12.71 -19.77 1.90
N SER A 26 -11.61 -20.22 2.47
CA SER A 26 -10.26 -19.86 2.08
C SER A 26 -10.08 -20.21 0.60
N LEU A 27 -10.22 -19.23 -0.28
CA LEU A 27 -9.73 -19.32 -1.65
C LEU A 27 -8.20 -19.28 -1.54
N LEU A 28 -7.64 -20.47 -1.34
CA LEU A 28 -6.21 -20.76 -1.42
C LEU A 28 -5.76 -20.50 -2.87
N LEU A 29 -5.59 -19.23 -3.22
CA LEU A 29 -4.78 -18.90 -4.37
C LEU A 29 -3.35 -19.38 -4.07
N PRO A 30 -2.67 -20.04 -5.04
CA PRO A 30 -1.31 -20.51 -4.86
C PRO A 30 -0.42 -19.34 -4.45
N ARG A 31 0.10 -19.41 -3.22
CA ARG A 31 1.12 -18.48 -2.71
C ARG A 31 2.44 -18.79 -3.41
N HIS A 32 2.56 -18.35 -4.66
CA HIS A 32 3.84 -18.29 -5.35
C HIS A 32 4.71 -17.22 -4.68
N ARG A 33 5.42 -17.63 -3.63
CA ARG A 33 6.53 -16.88 -3.02
C ARG A 33 7.67 -16.79 -4.03
N HIS A 34 7.52 -15.92 -5.02
CA HIS A 34 8.67 -15.47 -5.79
C HIS A 34 9.28 -14.29 -5.06
N ARG A 35 10.41 -14.56 -4.38
CA ARG A 35 11.36 -13.56 -3.90
C ARG A 35 11.69 -12.63 -5.08
N LEU A 36 11.00 -11.50 -5.16
CA LEU A 36 11.46 -10.39 -5.98
C LEU A 36 12.71 -9.88 -5.28
N ARG A 37 13.87 -10.26 -5.81
CA ARG A 37 15.11 -9.55 -5.55
C ARG A 37 14.92 -8.16 -6.14
N LEU A 38 14.42 -7.22 -5.33
CA LEU A 38 14.63 -5.80 -5.57
C LEU A 38 16.16 -5.66 -5.61
N ARG A 39 16.70 -5.49 -6.82
CA ARG A 39 18.06 -4.99 -6.94
C ARG A 39 17.96 -3.53 -6.49
N ASP A 40 18.69 -3.19 -5.44
CA ASP A 40 18.99 -1.83 -5.07
C ASP A 40 19.44 -1.09 -6.33
N VAL A 41 18.57 -0.24 -6.87
CA VAL A 41 18.98 0.82 -7.78
C VAL A 41 19.53 1.88 -6.85
N GLY A 42 20.82 1.74 -6.53
CA GLY A 42 21.55 2.69 -5.72
C GLY A 42 21.34 4.10 -6.28
N ALA A 43 20.97 5.01 -5.38
CA ALA A 43 20.96 6.43 -5.65
C ALA A 43 22.37 6.86 -6.08
N ALA A 44 22.57 7.03 -7.40
CA ALA A 44 23.78 7.62 -7.94
C ALA A 44 23.70 9.13 -7.69
N ALA A 45 24.27 9.56 -6.55
CA ALA A 45 24.53 10.95 -6.26
C ALA A 45 25.46 11.52 -7.35
N ALA A 46 25.02 12.58 -8.02
CA ALA A 46 25.84 13.35 -8.91
C ALA A 46 26.89 14.12 -8.09
N ALA A 47 28.11 13.61 -8.05
CA ALA A 47 29.28 14.35 -7.62
C ALA A 47 30.26 14.42 -8.80
N GLY A 48 30.39 15.62 -9.37
CA GLY A 48 31.43 15.92 -10.36
C GLY A 48 32.82 15.94 -9.71
N GLY A 49 33.83 15.69 -10.52
CA GLY A 49 35.24 15.87 -10.15
C GLY A 49 36.12 14.80 -10.78
N GLY A 50 36.69 15.10 -11.95
CA GLY A 50 37.66 14.23 -12.62
C GLY A 50 39.04 14.29 -11.97
N VAL A 51 39.76 13.16 -12.04
CA VAL A 51 41.17 13.08 -12.46
C VAL A 51 41.55 11.62 -12.66
N SER A 52 42.34 11.40 -13.70
CA SER A 52 42.92 10.18 -14.24
C SER A 52 43.73 9.32 -13.26
N GLY A 53 43.68 8.00 -13.44
CA GLY A 53 44.67 7.06 -12.92
C GLY A 53 44.33 5.62 -13.29
N GLY A 54 45.11 5.02 -14.20
CA GLY A 54 44.89 3.66 -14.69
C GLY A 54 45.14 2.57 -13.66
N GLY A 55 44.38 1.48 -13.77
CA GLY A 55 44.57 0.25 -13.01
C GLY A 55 43.55 -0.80 -13.45
N GLY A 56 44.02 -1.82 -14.18
CA GLY A 56 43.18 -2.87 -14.77
C GLY A 56 42.49 -3.73 -13.71
N GLY A 57 41.17 -3.77 -13.79
CA GLY A 57 40.33 -4.81 -13.21
C GLY A 57 39.13 -4.94 -14.12
N ALA A 58 39.03 -6.07 -14.84
CA ALA A 58 37.91 -6.36 -15.73
C ALA A 58 36.63 -6.59 -14.89
N ALA A 59 36.05 -5.51 -14.36
CA ALA A 59 34.66 -5.50 -13.97
C ALA A 59 33.89 -5.57 -15.27
N SER A 60 33.35 -6.76 -15.58
CA SER A 60 32.37 -6.92 -16.65
C SER A 60 31.24 -5.93 -16.36
N SER A 61 31.27 -4.77 -17.03
CA SER A 61 30.16 -3.84 -17.10
C SER A 61 29.05 -4.61 -17.80
N ARG A 62 28.24 -5.30 -17.00
CA ARG A 62 27.10 -6.05 -17.48
C ARG A 62 26.11 -5.00 -17.96
N GLU A 63 26.27 -4.63 -19.23
CA GLU A 63 25.44 -3.65 -19.90
C GLU A 63 23.98 -4.03 -19.61
N PRO A 64 23.19 -3.11 -19.02
CA PRO A 64 21.82 -3.43 -18.65
C PRO A 64 21.10 -3.94 -19.91
N PRO A 65 20.37 -5.05 -19.82
CA PRO A 65 19.76 -5.68 -20.99
C PRO A 65 18.94 -4.65 -21.75
N ARG A 66 19.32 -4.40 -23.01
CA ARG A 66 18.72 -3.38 -23.87
C ARG A 66 17.22 -3.64 -23.96
N THR A 67 16.45 -2.77 -23.32
CA THR A 67 14.99 -2.85 -23.38
C THR A 67 14.50 -2.29 -24.71
N LEU A 68 13.32 -2.72 -25.15
CA LEU A 68 12.65 -2.17 -26.34
C LEU A 68 12.26 -0.68 -26.18
N PHE A 69 12.39 -0.12 -24.97
CA PHE A 69 12.11 1.28 -24.69
C PHE A 69 13.30 2.16 -25.10
N PRO A 70 13.08 3.30 -25.79
CA PRO A 70 14.13 4.19 -26.27
C PRO A 70 15.14 4.66 -25.21
N GLY A 71 14.75 4.68 -23.93
CA GLY A 71 15.60 5.05 -22.79
C GLY A 71 16.37 3.91 -22.14
N GLY A 72 16.26 2.66 -22.62
CA GLY A 72 16.97 1.51 -22.04
C GLY A 72 16.46 1.03 -20.68
N PHE A 73 15.43 1.65 -20.11
CA PHE A 73 14.80 1.23 -18.86
C PHE A 73 13.45 0.54 -19.11
N LYS A 74 13.26 -0.61 -18.45
CA LYS A 74 11.98 -1.33 -18.48
C LYS A 74 10.98 -0.54 -17.62
N ARG A 75 9.78 -0.28 -18.16
CA ARG A 75 8.69 0.31 -17.38
C ARG A 75 8.40 -0.57 -16.15
N PRO A 76 8.26 0.01 -14.93
CA PRO A 76 7.76 -0.73 -13.79
C PRO A 76 6.44 -1.43 -14.15
N GLU A 77 6.39 -2.74 -14.01
CA GLU A 77 5.21 -3.54 -14.34
C GLU A 77 4.42 -3.87 -13.07
N ILE A 78 3.17 -3.43 -13.02
CA ILE A 78 2.20 -3.89 -12.02
C ILE A 78 1.62 -5.22 -12.52
N ARG A 79 1.70 -6.26 -11.70
CA ARG A 79 1.08 -7.56 -12.02
C ARG A 79 -0.43 -7.48 -11.77
N VAL A 80 -1.21 -7.60 -12.84
CA VAL A 80 -2.68 -7.66 -12.78
C VAL A 80 -3.18 -9.11 -12.78
N PRO A 81 -4.28 -9.40 -12.06
CA PRO A 81 -5.08 -8.47 -11.25
C PRO A 81 -4.42 -8.16 -9.89
N ALA A 82 -4.36 -6.87 -9.51
CA ALA A 82 -3.90 -6.42 -8.21
C ALA A 82 -5.07 -5.80 -7.44
N LEU A 83 -5.26 -6.19 -6.18
CA LEU A 83 -6.19 -5.51 -5.28
C LEU A 83 -5.52 -4.24 -4.75
N VAL A 84 -6.22 -3.11 -4.88
CA VAL A 84 -5.78 -1.79 -4.42
C VAL A 84 -6.51 -1.44 -3.13
N LEU A 85 -5.76 -1.04 -2.10
CA LEU A 85 -6.29 -0.49 -0.86
C LEU A 85 -5.96 1.01 -0.80
N ARG A 86 -6.99 1.85 -0.68
CA ARG A 86 -6.83 3.28 -0.43
C ARG A 86 -7.00 3.54 1.06
N VAL A 87 -6.14 4.36 1.65
CA VAL A 87 -6.10 4.63 3.09
C VAL A 87 -5.84 6.11 3.31
N GLY A 88 -6.63 6.77 4.16
CA GLY A 88 -6.38 8.16 4.56
C GLY A 88 -5.22 8.27 5.56
N ALA A 89 -4.65 9.47 5.72
CA ALA A 89 -3.54 9.69 6.64
C ALA A 89 -3.86 9.28 8.10
N ASP A 90 -5.07 9.59 8.59
CA ASP A 90 -5.49 9.25 9.95
C ASP A 90 -5.69 7.75 10.15
N GLU A 91 -6.27 7.08 9.15
CA GLU A 91 -6.46 5.63 9.16
C GLU A 91 -5.11 4.90 9.13
N ALA A 92 -4.14 5.40 8.36
CA ALA A 92 -2.79 4.87 8.28
C ALA A 92 -2.04 4.97 9.62
N LEU A 93 -2.27 6.05 10.38
CA LEU A 93 -1.68 6.25 11.70
C LEU A 93 -2.39 5.43 12.78
N ALA A 94 -3.72 5.27 12.68
CA ALA A 94 -4.52 4.57 13.68
C ALA A 94 -4.56 3.04 13.49
N SER A 95 -4.45 2.55 12.24
CA SER A 95 -4.83 1.17 11.87
C SER A 95 -3.76 0.43 11.07
N GLY A 96 -2.48 0.58 11.42
CA GLY A 96 -1.36 -0.11 10.76
C GLY A 96 -1.53 -1.64 10.70
N ASP A 97 -2.01 -2.26 11.79
CA ASP A 97 -2.25 -3.71 11.86
C ASP A 97 -3.28 -4.20 10.82
N ALA A 98 -4.31 -3.39 10.55
CA ALA A 98 -5.32 -3.72 9.54
C ALA A 98 -4.72 -3.70 8.13
N VAL A 99 -3.82 -2.74 7.84
CA VAL A 99 -3.07 -2.68 6.58
C VAL A 99 -2.16 -3.90 6.44
N VAL A 100 -1.44 -4.29 7.50
CA VAL A 100 -0.59 -5.49 7.51
C VAL A 100 -1.43 -6.74 7.21
N ALA A 101 -2.61 -6.87 7.83
CA ALA A 101 -3.52 -7.98 7.60
C ALA A 101 -4.05 -8.00 6.15
N ALA A 102 -4.39 -6.83 5.58
CA ALA A 102 -4.88 -6.73 4.21
C ALA A 102 -3.79 -7.12 3.19
N VAL A 103 -2.56 -6.66 3.38
CA VAL A 103 -1.40 -7.04 2.55
C VAL A 103 -1.14 -8.55 2.64
N ALA A 104 -1.21 -9.14 3.83
CA ALA A 104 -1.05 -10.58 4.02
C ALA A 104 -2.14 -11.43 3.30
N ARG A 105 -3.30 -10.81 3.00
CA ARG A 105 -4.43 -11.42 2.28
C ARG A 105 -4.41 -11.18 0.77
N GLY A 106 -3.45 -10.42 0.25
CA GLY A 106 -3.22 -10.26 -1.19
C GLY A 106 -3.48 -8.86 -1.75
N VAL A 107 -3.59 -7.82 -0.91
CA VAL A 107 -3.46 -6.43 -1.40
C VAL A 107 -2.06 -6.26 -1.99
N GLY A 108 -2.01 -5.86 -3.27
CA GLY A 108 -0.76 -5.68 -4.00
C GLY A 108 -0.32 -4.23 -4.13
N ILE A 109 -1.25 -3.28 -3.91
CA ILE A 109 -1.00 -1.84 -3.97
C ILE A 109 -1.73 -1.18 -2.79
N VAL A 110 -1.02 -0.33 -2.07
CA VAL A 110 -1.58 0.56 -1.05
C VAL A 110 -1.39 1.99 -1.54
N VAL A 111 -2.47 2.76 -1.58
CA VAL A 111 -2.46 4.18 -1.92
C VAL A 111 -2.76 4.97 -0.66
N LEU A 112 -1.83 5.84 -0.27
CA LEU A 112 -2.07 6.86 0.74
C LEU A 112 -2.77 8.05 0.08
N GLU A 113 -3.99 8.32 0.51
CA GLU A 113 -4.74 9.51 0.15
C GLU A 113 -4.25 10.66 1.01
N ALA A 114 -3.51 11.59 0.39
CA ALA A 114 -3.20 12.87 0.97
C ALA A 114 -4.37 13.80 0.62
N GLY A 115 -5.28 14.01 1.56
CA GLY A 115 -6.30 15.05 1.45
C GLY A 115 -5.70 16.43 1.71
N GLU A 116 -6.50 17.31 2.31
CA GLU A 116 -6.09 18.67 2.69
C GLU A 116 -5.15 18.69 3.92
N GLU A 117 -4.62 17.54 4.36
CA GLU A 117 -3.73 17.50 5.52
C GLU A 117 -2.37 18.15 5.23
N GLY A 118 -1.82 18.81 6.24
CA GLY A 118 -0.48 19.38 6.17
C GLY A 118 0.56 18.30 5.82
N GLY A 119 1.56 18.67 5.00
CA GLY A 119 2.57 17.74 4.48
C GLY A 119 3.29 16.90 5.53
N GLY A 120 3.50 17.43 6.74
CA GLY A 120 4.10 16.68 7.84
C GLY A 120 3.26 15.47 8.28
N ARG A 121 1.93 15.60 8.32
CA ARG A 121 1.04 14.50 8.71
C ARG A 121 1.00 13.40 7.66
N VAL A 122 0.94 13.78 6.39
CA VAL A 122 1.01 12.85 5.25
C VAL A 122 2.36 12.12 5.24
N TYR A 123 3.45 12.83 5.53
CA TYR A 123 4.78 12.24 5.63
C TYR A 123 4.87 11.17 6.73
N GLU A 124 4.41 11.46 7.95
CA GLU A 124 4.39 10.48 9.04
C GLU A 124 3.50 9.27 8.73
N ALA A 125 2.32 9.50 8.13
CA ALA A 125 1.44 8.43 7.67
C ALA A 125 2.13 7.55 6.62
N ALA A 126 2.85 8.16 5.67
CA ALA A 126 3.58 7.44 4.65
C ALA A 126 4.73 6.60 5.24
N LEU A 127 5.45 7.10 6.26
CA LEU A 127 6.46 6.32 6.98
C LEU A 127 5.84 5.13 7.71
N SER A 128 4.71 5.33 8.40
CA SER A 128 3.97 4.26 9.07
C SER A 128 3.55 3.15 8.08
N LEU A 129 3.01 3.55 6.93
CA LEU A 129 2.64 2.61 5.87
C LEU A 129 3.86 1.93 5.26
N LYS A 130 4.97 2.64 5.04
CA LYS A 130 6.20 2.05 4.49
C LYS A 130 6.74 0.95 5.41
N ALA A 131 6.76 1.19 6.73
CA ALA A 131 7.14 0.20 7.73
C ALA A 131 6.16 -0.99 7.75
N SER A 132 4.86 -0.71 7.66
CA SER A 132 3.81 -1.74 7.68
C SER A 132 3.82 -2.60 6.42
N VAL A 133 4.00 -2.02 5.25
CA VAL A 133 3.94 -2.73 3.96
C VAL A 133 5.26 -3.44 3.64
N GLY A 134 6.40 -2.75 3.84
CA GLY A 134 7.72 -3.22 3.42
C GLY A 134 7.77 -3.46 1.92
N ASP A 135 8.36 -4.58 1.50
CA ASP A 135 8.47 -4.97 0.09
C ASP A 135 7.30 -5.85 -0.41
N ARG A 136 6.23 -5.98 0.38
CA ARG A 136 5.15 -6.94 0.11
C ARG A 136 4.07 -6.39 -0.83
N ALA A 137 3.93 -5.08 -0.90
CA ALA A 137 3.04 -4.37 -1.82
C ALA A 137 3.68 -3.04 -2.23
N TYR A 138 3.22 -2.49 -3.35
CA TYR A 138 3.63 -1.16 -3.77
C TYR A 138 2.94 -0.11 -2.90
N LEU A 139 3.69 0.85 -2.38
CA LEU A 139 3.15 2.01 -1.68
C LEU A 139 3.15 3.19 -2.64
N LEU A 140 1.98 3.75 -2.93
CA LEU A 140 1.82 4.95 -3.73
C LEU A 140 1.26 6.08 -2.86
N VAL A 141 1.64 7.32 -3.16
CA VAL A 141 1.09 8.51 -2.50
C VAL A 141 0.28 9.30 -3.53
N ALA A 142 -0.95 9.68 -3.21
CA ALA A 142 -1.77 10.51 -4.08
C ALA A 142 -1.26 11.96 -4.07
N GLU A 143 -1.09 12.54 -5.26
CA GLU A 143 -0.70 13.93 -5.59
C GLU A 143 0.66 14.44 -5.04
N ARG A 144 1.08 13.98 -3.87
CA ARG A 144 2.23 14.49 -3.11
C ARG A 144 3.53 13.84 -3.55
N VAL A 145 4.06 14.32 -4.68
CA VAL A 145 5.36 13.91 -5.24
C VAL A 145 6.52 14.19 -4.28
N ASP A 146 6.45 15.32 -3.57
CA ASP A 146 7.43 15.73 -2.56
C ASP A 146 7.52 14.70 -1.43
N VAL A 147 6.38 14.29 -0.88
CA VAL A 147 6.31 13.28 0.18
C VAL A 147 6.75 11.92 -0.34
N ALA A 148 6.21 11.47 -1.48
CA ALA A 148 6.56 10.18 -2.07
C ALA A 148 8.07 10.02 -2.27
N SER A 149 8.72 11.08 -2.74
CA SER A 149 10.17 11.12 -2.94
C SER A 149 10.92 11.08 -1.61
N ALA A 150 10.47 11.86 -0.62
CA ALA A 150 11.10 11.92 0.69
C ALA A 150 11.05 10.58 1.45
N VAL A 151 9.95 9.82 1.33
CA VAL A 151 9.80 8.53 2.03
C VAL A 151 10.28 7.31 1.23
N GLY A 152 10.72 7.50 -0.03
CA GLY A 152 11.06 6.40 -0.92
C GLY A 152 9.87 5.49 -1.23
N ALA A 153 8.70 6.09 -1.52
CA ALA A 153 7.52 5.37 -1.98
C ALA A 153 7.78 4.69 -3.34
N SER A 154 6.94 3.73 -3.71
CA SER A 154 7.05 3.05 -5.00
C SER A 154 6.62 3.92 -6.18
N GLY A 155 5.84 4.97 -5.92
CA GLY A 155 5.37 5.90 -6.94
C GLY A 155 4.33 6.88 -6.40
N VAL A 156 3.74 7.64 -7.32
CA VAL A 156 2.72 8.64 -7.07
C VAL A 156 1.49 8.31 -7.91
N VAL A 157 0.30 8.55 -7.39
CA VAL A 157 -0.95 8.56 -8.16
C VAL A 157 -1.29 10.03 -8.42
N LEU A 158 -1.50 10.38 -9.68
CA LEU A 158 -1.91 11.72 -10.09
C LEU A 158 -3.30 11.62 -10.73
N ALA A 159 -4.21 12.43 -10.23
CA ALA A 159 -5.52 12.62 -10.81
C ALA A 159 -5.44 13.61 -11.99
N ASP A 160 -6.40 13.51 -12.92
CA ASP A 160 -6.43 14.32 -14.15
C ASP A 160 -6.92 15.76 -13.88
N ASP A 161 -7.34 16.03 -12.65
CA ASP A 161 -7.95 17.27 -12.19
C ASP A 161 -6.96 18.42 -12.37
N GLY A 162 -5.67 18.21 -12.05
CA GLY A 162 -4.60 19.17 -12.29
C GLY A 162 -4.81 20.53 -11.63
N TRP A 163 -4.93 20.59 -10.29
CA TRP A 163 -5.06 21.85 -9.54
C TRP A 163 -3.90 22.04 -8.58
#